data_AF-A0A6B9YR54-F1
#
_entry.id   AF-A0A6B9YR54-F1
#
_cell.length_a   1.000
_cell.length_b   1.000
_cell.length_c   1.000
_cell.angle_alpha   90.00
_cell.angle_beta   90.00
_cell.angle_gamma   90.00
#
_symmetry.space_group_name_H-M   'P 1'
#
loop_
_entity.id
_entity.type
_entity.pdbx_description
1 polymer ?
#
loop_
_entity_poly.entity_id
_entity_poly.type
_entity_poly.pdbx_seq_one_letter_code
_entity_poly.pdbx_strand_id
1 'polypeptide(L)'
;MEQFGNALRIERERRQVSLASICEVTKISVRHLEALEAGRYADLPGGVFRKGILRSYLKAIGLEESEWVEQFENAIRSSDPENEEEGWTEFAENVRRNRTGSRTSGIDSRWIGVAVMIMVLVALGWGVWRFVFHGRLFL
;
A
#
# COMPACT_ATOMS: atom_id res chain seq x y z
N MET A 1 -30.71 -2.06 -6.76
CA MET A 1 -29.38 -1.77 -6.17
C MET A 1 -29.07 -0.27 -6.08
N GLU A 2 -29.68 0.59 -6.91
CA GLU A 2 -29.61 2.06 -6.75
C GLU A 2 -30.12 2.57 -5.38
N GLN A 3 -31.03 1.84 -4.73
CA GLN A 3 -31.59 2.26 -3.43
C GLN A 3 -30.53 2.45 -2.34
N PHE A 4 -29.49 1.60 -2.28
CA PHE A 4 -28.43 1.74 -1.29
C PHE A 4 -27.59 3.01 -1.53
N GLY A 5 -27.08 3.18 -2.76
CA GLY A 5 -26.26 4.34 -3.12
C GLY A 5 -27.02 5.65 -2.94
N ASN A 6 -28.31 5.67 -3.30
CA ASN A 6 -29.17 6.83 -3.09
C ASN A 6 -29.42 7.12 -1.59
N ALA A 7 -29.63 6.09 -0.77
CA ALA A 7 -29.75 6.25 0.68
C ALA A 7 -28.46 6.85 1.29
N LEU A 8 -27.30 6.38 0.82
CA LEU A 8 -26.00 6.89 1.24
C LEU A 8 -25.80 8.37 0.87
N ARG A 9 -26.26 8.76 -0.33
CA ARG A 9 -26.27 10.15 -0.80
C ARG A 9 -27.17 11.03 0.06
N ILE A 10 -28.41 10.60 0.31
CA ILE A 10 -29.37 11.33 1.15
C ILE A 10 -28.79 11.60 2.53
N GLU A 11 -28.15 10.60 3.13
CA GLU A 11 -27.62 10.71 4.49
C GLU A 11 -26.40 11.64 4.58
N ARG A 12 -25.60 11.70 3.50
CA ARG A 12 -24.53 12.72 3.35
C ARG A 12 -25.10 14.12 3.16
N GLU A 13 -26.06 14.29 2.26
CA GLU A 13 -26.68 15.59 1.97
C GLU A 13 -27.38 16.16 3.22
N ARG A 14 -28.04 15.30 4.00
CA ARG A 14 -28.63 15.63 5.31
C ARG A 14 -27.60 16.20 6.30
N ARG A 15 -26.35 15.76 6.21
CA ARG A 15 -25.22 16.25 7.03
C ARG A 15 -24.47 17.42 6.40
N GLN A 16 -24.91 17.86 5.22
CA GLN A 16 -24.31 18.96 4.47
C GLN A 16 -22.83 18.74 4.14
N VAL A 17 -22.41 17.48 4.01
CA VAL A 17 -21.04 17.14 3.61
C VAL A 17 -20.97 17.02 2.09
N SER A 18 -20.01 17.71 1.47
CA SER A 18 -19.78 17.61 0.03
C SER A 18 -18.87 16.42 -0.31
N LEU A 19 -19.02 15.87 -1.51
CA LEU A 19 -18.08 14.84 -2.02
C LEU A 19 -16.63 15.37 -2.05
N ALA A 20 -16.44 16.66 -2.33
CA ALA A 20 -15.13 17.30 -2.30
C ALA A 20 -14.49 17.24 -0.90
N SER A 21 -15.27 17.50 0.17
CA SER A 21 -14.78 17.39 1.55
C SER A 21 -14.39 15.96 1.91
N ILE A 22 -15.20 14.97 1.51
CA ILE A 22 -14.87 13.55 1.72
C ILE A 22 -13.59 13.19 0.96
N CYS A 23 -13.44 13.63 -0.29
CA CYS A 23 -12.23 13.43 -1.08
C CYS A 23 -10.99 14.05 -0.41
N GLU A 24 -11.11 15.24 0.16
CA GLU A 24 -10.01 15.92 0.85
C GLU A 24 -9.49 15.13 2.05
N VAL A 25 -10.40 14.60 2.87
CA VAL A 25 -10.06 13.87 4.10
C VAL A 25 -9.65 12.42 3.83
N THR A 26 -10.34 11.73 2.91
CA THR A 26 -10.13 10.28 2.65
C THR A 26 -9.13 10.00 1.54
N LYS A 27 -8.81 11.00 0.70
CA LYS A 27 -8.03 10.86 -0.55
C LYS A 27 -8.65 9.91 -1.58
N ILE A 28 -9.92 9.56 -1.42
CA ILE A 28 -10.67 8.78 -2.41
C ILE A 28 -11.12 9.74 -3.52
N SER A 29 -10.85 9.38 -4.77
CA SER A 29 -11.29 10.16 -5.94
C SER A 29 -12.81 10.38 -5.93
N VAL A 30 -13.23 11.62 -6.24
CA VAL A 30 -14.64 12.00 -6.39
C VAL A 30 -15.38 11.04 -7.32
N ARG A 31 -14.74 10.57 -8.40
CA ARG A 31 -15.33 9.61 -9.35
C ARG A 31 -15.79 8.31 -8.67
N HIS A 32 -15.00 7.80 -7.71
CA HIS A 32 -15.37 6.58 -6.98
C HIS A 32 -16.47 6.84 -5.95
N LEU A 33 -16.51 8.04 -5.35
CA LEU A 33 -17.60 8.40 -4.44
C LEU A 33 -18.93 8.57 -5.19
N GLU A 34 -18.89 9.18 -6.37
CA GLU A 34 -20.06 9.28 -7.27
C GLU A 34 -20.52 7.90 -7.74
N ALA A 35 -19.58 7.00 -8.09
CA ALA A 35 -19.92 5.63 -8.45
C ALA A 35 -20.57 4.87 -7.27
N LEU A 36 -20.07 5.07 -6.05
CA LEU A 36 -20.65 4.48 -4.83
C LEU A 36 -22.11 4.94 -4.63
N GLU A 37 -22.36 6.26 -4.72
CA GLU A 37 -23.71 6.82 -4.58
C GLU A 37 -24.64 6.43 -5.74
N ALA A 38 -24.10 6.23 -6.94
CA ALA A 38 -24.87 5.80 -8.10
C ALA A 38 -25.06 4.27 -8.17
N GLY A 39 -24.54 3.51 -7.21
CA GLY A 39 -24.61 2.05 -7.22
C GLY A 39 -23.83 1.39 -8.37
N ARG A 40 -22.91 2.11 -9.02
CA ARG A 40 -22.06 1.60 -10.11
C ARG A 40 -20.83 0.91 -9.53
N TYR A 41 -21.03 -0.22 -8.86
CA TYR A 41 -19.95 -0.89 -8.11
C TYR A 41 -18.84 -1.46 -9.00
N ALA A 42 -19.10 -1.69 -10.28
CA ALA A 42 -18.09 -2.08 -11.27
C ALA A 42 -17.07 -0.96 -11.57
N ASP A 43 -17.43 0.31 -11.34
CA ASP A 43 -16.53 1.45 -11.50
C ASP A 43 -15.63 1.66 -10.27
N LEU A 44 -15.86 0.91 -9.19
CA LEU A 44 -15.04 0.97 -7.98
C LEU A 44 -13.79 0.08 -8.14
N PRO A 45 -12.68 0.43 -7.47
CA PRO A 45 -11.54 -0.47 -7.35
C PRO A 45 -11.97 -1.82 -6.74
N GLY A 46 -11.65 -2.92 -7.43
CA GLY A 46 -12.06 -4.27 -7.04
C GLY A 46 -11.48 -4.78 -5.71
N GLY A 47 -11.86 -6.00 -5.35
CA GLY A 47 -11.39 -6.67 -4.14
C GLY A 47 -11.73 -5.94 -2.83
N VAL A 48 -10.78 -5.96 -1.89
CA VAL A 48 -10.95 -5.42 -0.52
C VAL A 48 -11.16 -3.89 -0.47
N PHE A 49 -10.84 -3.17 -1.55
CA PHE A 49 -10.90 -1.72 -1.59
C PHE A 49 -12.34 -1.19 -1.60
N ARG A 50 -13.32 -1.92 -2.17
CA ARG A 50 -14.73 -1.51 -2.19
C ARG A 50 -15.26 -1.24 -0.78
N LYS A 51 -15.00 -2.17 0.16
CA LYS A 51 -15.39 -2.03 1.57
C LYS A 51 -14.64 -0.89 2.25
N GLY A 52 -13.35 -0.73 1.96
CA GLY A 52 -12.52 0.35 2.50
C GLY A 52 -13.00 1.76 2.10
N ILE A 53 -13.45 1.90 0.85
CA ILE A 53 -14.04 3.15 0.33
C ILE A 53 -15.32 3.48 1.08
N LEU A 54 -16.23 2.52 1.25
CA LEU A 54 -17.46 2.74 2.01
C LEU A 54 -17.17 3.14 3.46
N ARG A 55 -16.32 2.40 4.17
CA ARG A 55 -15.99 2.72 5.58
C ARG A 55 -15.41 4.12 5.73
N SER A 56 -14.52 4.51 4.83
CA SER A 56 -13.93 5.85 4.83
C SER A 56 -14.99 6.93 4.57
N TYR A 57 -15.93 6.67 3.66
CA TYR A 57 -17.06 7.56 3.40
C TYR A 57 -17.95 7.71 4.65
N LEU A 58 -18.39 6.60 5.25
CA LEU A 58 -19.25 6.58 6.44
C LEU A 58 -18.60 7.34 7.60
N LYS A 59 -17.31 7.09 7.83
CA LYS A 59 -16.53 7.78 8.86
C LYS A 59 -16.42 9.28 8.57
N ALA A 60 -16.22 9.68 7.32
CA ALA A 60 -16.15 11.09 6.94
C ALA A 60 -17.48 11.85 7.17
N ILE A 61 -18.62 11.15 7.11
CA ILE A 61 -19.93 11.72 7.41
C ILE A 61 -20.44 11.37 8.83
N GLY A 62 -19.63 10.71 9.67
CA GLY A 62 -20.02 10.38 11.05
C GLY A 62 -21.20 9.40 11.16
N LEU A 63 -21.29 8.43 10.25
CA LEU A 63 -22.22 7.30 10.37
C LEU A 63 -21.57 6.10 11.05
N GLU A 64 -22.39 5.31 11.75
CA GLU A 64 -21.97 4.02 12.28
C GLU A 64 -21.81 3.00 11.15
N GLU A 65 -20.77 2.17 11.20
CA GLU A 65 -20.37 1.34 10.06
C GLU A 65 -21.17 0.03 9.93
N SER A 66 -21.66 -0.54 11.04
CA SER A 66 -22.08 -1.94 11.08
C SER A 66 -23.19 -2.29 10.07
N GLU A 67 -24.32 -1.59 10.16
CA GLU A 67 -25.49 -1.82 9.32
C GLU A 67 -25.23 -1.49 7.83
N TRP A 68 -24.52 -0.38 7.57
CA TRP A 68 -24.23 0.07 6.21
C TRP A 68 -23.30 -0.87 5.46
N VAL A 69 -22.29 -1.43 6.14
CA VAL A 69 -21.36 -2.39 5.53
C VAL A 69 -22.09 -3.68 5.17
N GLU A 70 -22.98 -4.18 6.03
CA GLU A 70 -23.77 -5.37 5.74
C GLU A 70 -24.70 -5.17 4.53
N GLN A 71 -25.43 -4.04 4.49
CA GLN A 71 -26.28 -3.69 3.35
C GLN A 71 -25.50 -3.57 2.04
N PHE A 72 -24.29 -3.01 2.10
CA PHE A 72 -23.41 -2.89 0.94
C PHE A 72 -22.92 -4.24 0.42
N GLU A 73 -22.56 -5.16 1.31
CA GLU A 73 -22.16 -6.52 0.92
C GLU A 73 -23.30 -7.25 0.19
N ASN A 74 -24.53 -7.10 0.69
CA ASN A 74 -25.72 -7.64 0.03
C ASN A 74 -25.97 -6.96 -1.33
N ALA A 75 -25.73 -5.66 -1.44
CA ALA A 75 -25.87 -4.91 -2.69
C ALA A 75 -24.82 -5.31 -3.75
N ILE A 76 -23.58 -5.60 -3.34
CA ILE A 76 -22.52 -6.07 -4.25
C ILE A 76 -22.81 -7.50 -4.72
N ARG A 77 -23.14 -8.41 -3.80
CA ARG A 77 -23.40 -9.82 -4.15
C ARG A 77 -24.54 -9.98 -5.15
N SER A 78 -25.51 -9.08 -5.10
CA SER A 78 -26.64 -9.07 -6.03
C SER A 78 -26.32 -8.42 -7.38
N SER A 79 -25.30 -7.55 -7.48
CA SER A 79 -24.94 -6.84 -8.73
C SER A 79 -24.00 -7.61 -9.62
N ASP A 80 -23.02 -8.31 -9.02
CA ASP A 80 -21.95 -8.92 -9.80
C ASP A 80 -21.23 -10.03 -9.00
N PRO A 81 -21.62 -11.30 -9.17
CA PRO A 81 -21.04 -12.42 -8.42
C PRO A 81 -19.66 -12.88 -8.94
N GLU A 82 -19.23 -12.52 -10.16
CA GLU A 82 -17.95 -12.99 -10.74
C GLU A 82 -16.75 -12.07 -10.37
N ASN A 83 -16.98 -10.77 -10.16
CA ASN A 83 -15.91 -9.78 -9.95
C ASN A 83 -15.19 -9.86 -8.57
N GLU A 84 -15.67 -10.65 -7.60
CA GLU A 84 -15.00 -10.79 -6.30
C GLU A 84 -13.76 -11.68 -6.35
N GLU A 85 -13.77 -12.75 -7.16
CA GLU A 85 -12.65 -13.69 -7.27
C GLU A 85 -11.50 -13.10 -8.12
N GLU A 86 -11.81 -12.39 -9.21
CA GLU A 86 -10.81 -11.71 -10.04
C GLU A 86 -10.09 -10.59 -9.28
N GLY A 87 -10.82 -9.76 -8.52
CA GLY A 87 -10.20 -8.70 -7.72
C GLY A 87 -9.31 -9.20 -6.58
N TRP A 88 -9.61 -10.37 -6.00
CA TRP A 88 -8.76 -10.98 -4.98
C TRP A 88 -7.49 -11.60 -5.55
N THR A 89 -7.58 -12.25 -6.72
CA THR A 89 -6.42 -12.84 -7.41
C THR A 89 -5.47 -11.76 -7.90
N GLU A 90 -5.97 -10.67 -8.50
CA GLU A 90 -5.17 -9.53 -8.92
C GLU A 90 -4.53 -8.79 -7.73
N PHE A 91 -5.28 -8.59 -6.63
CA PHE A 91 -4.73 -8.02 -5.40
C PHE A 91 -3.62 -8.89 -4.80
N ALA A 92 -3.84 -10.19 -4.70
CA ALA A 92 -2.85 -11.14 -4.20
C ALA A 92 -1.59 -11.16 -5.08
N GLU A 93 -1.76 -11.09 -6.41
CA GLU A 93 -0.66 -11.01 -7.35
C GLU A 93 0.11 -9.69 -7.21
N ASN A 94 -0.57 -8.55 -7.12
CA ASN A 94 0.07 -7.25 -6.92
C ASN A 94 0.82 -7.16 -5.59
N VAL A 95 0.27 -7.70 -4.49
CA VAL A 95 0.97 -7.79 -3.19
C VAL A 95 2.19 -8.71 -3.30
N ARG A 96 2.09 -9.85 -4.00
CA ARG A 96 3.21 -10.75 -4.26
C ARG A 96 4.30 -10.07 -5.08
N ARG A 97 3.92 -9.36 -6.15
CA ARG A 97 4.81 -8.63 -7.06
C ARG A 97 5.51 -7.46 -6.36
N ASN A 98 4.80 -6.75 -5.48
CA ASN A 98 5.39 -5.68 -4.67
C ASN A 98 6.32 -6.22 -3.57
N ARG A 99 6.06 -7.43 -3.05
CA ARG A 99 7.00 -8.14 -2.14
C ARG A 99 8.25 -8.67 -2.86
N THR A 100 8.15 -9.03 -4.14
CA THR A 100 9.32 -9.47 -4.92
C THR A 100 10.11 -8.29 -5.52
N GLY A 101 9.51 -7.10 -5.60
CA GLY A 101 10.14 -5.86 -6.07
C GLY A 101 11.23 -5.26 -5.18
N SER A 102 11.46 -5.79 -3.97
CA SER A 102 12.57 -5.36 -3.09
C SER A 102 13.71 -6.38 -2.98
N ARG A 103 13.83 -7.33 -3.92
CA ARG A 103 15.07 -8.10 -4.10
C ARG A 103 15.97 -7.41 -5.11
N THR A 104 16.49 -6.23 -4.77
CA THR A 104 17.79 -5.86 -5.31
C THR A 104 18.78 -6.78 -4.63
N SER A 105 19.28 -7.76 -5.36
CA SER A 105 20.46 -8.56 -5.02
C SER A 105 21.72 -7.67 -5.05
N GLY A 106 21.74 -6.63 -4.23
CA GLY A 106 22.91 -5.82 -3.97
C GLY A 106 23.63 -6.45 -2.79
N ILE A 107 24.84 -6.92 -3.01
CA ILE A 107 25.81 -7.21 -1.95
C ILE A 107 25.76 -6.02 -0.98
N ASP A 108 25.37 -6.27 0.27
CA ASP A 108 25.22 -5.25 1.32
C ASP A 108 26.45 -4.32 1.31
N SER A 109 26.31 -3.06 0.85
CA SER A 109 27.38 -2.05 0.81
C SER A 109 28.07 -1.83 2.17
N ARG A 110 27.47 -2.36 3.24
CA ARG A 110 28.02 -2.46 4.60
C ARG A 110 29.34 -3.24 4.66
N TRP A 111 29.53 -4.25 3.81
CA TRP A 111 30.74 -5.08 3.82
C TRP A 111 31.90 -4.49 3.03
N ILE A 112 31.62 -3.54 2.13
CA ILE A 112 32.65 -2.85 1.35
C ILE A 112 33.58 -2.06 2.28
N GLY A 113 33.02 -1.36 3.28
CA GLY A 113 33.82 -0.64 4.27
C GLY A 113 34.70 -1.55 5.11
N VAL A 114 34.19 -2.72 5.52
CA VAL A 114 34.94 -3.72 6.29
C VAL A 114 36.07 -4.32 5.45
N ALA A 115 35.81 -4.64 4.18
CA ALA A 115 36.81 -5.16 3.27
C ALA A 115 37.95 -4.16 3.02
N VAL A 116 37.62 -2.87 2.83
CA VAL A 116 38.60 -1.78 2.69
C VAL A 116 39.42 -1.63 3.98
N MET A 117 38.77 -1.66 5.15
CA MET A 117 39.47 -1.57 6.43
C MET A 117 40.46 -2.73 6.64
N ILE A 118 40.05 -3.96 6.34
CA ILE A 118 40.93 -5.14 6.44
C ILE A 118 42.10 -5.02 5.46
N MET A 119 41.86 -4.59 4.22
CA MET A 119 42.92 -4.41 3.22
C MET A 119 43.97 -3.39 3.69
N VAL A 120 43.55 -2.27 4.28
CA VAL A 120 44.46 -1.26 4.83
C VAL A 120 45.30 -1.82 5.99
N LEU A 121 44.69 -2.57 6.91
CA LEU A 121 45.39 -3.20 8.03
C LEU A 121 46.44 -4.20 7.57
N VAL A 122 46.12 -5.02 6.55
CA VAL A 122 47.06 -5.99 5.97
C VAL A 122 48.24 -5.28 5.29
N ALA A 123 47.99 -4.21 4.52
CA ALA A 123 49.04 -3.45 3.85
C ALA A 123 50.00 -2.78 4.86
N LEU A 124 49.46 -2.18 5.93
CA LEU A 124 50.26 -1.58 7.00
C LEU A 124 51.08 -2.64 7.74
N GLY A 125 50.47 -3.77 8.10
CA GLY A 125 51.17 -4.88 8.75
C GLY A 125 52.31 -5.42 7.89
N TRP A 126 52.07 -5.60 6.59
CA TRP A 126 53.09 -6.03 5.64
C TRP A 126 54.23 -5.02 5.51
N GLY A 127 53.91 -3.71 5.44
CA GLY A 127 54.91 -2.64 5.38
C GLY A 127 55.81 -2.59 6.62
N VAL A 128 55.22 -2.69 7.81
CA VAL A 128 55.98 -2.72 9.08
C VAL A 128 56.84 -3.98 9.16
N TRP A 129 56.30 -5.15 8.82
CA TRP A 129 57.07 -6.39 8.81
C TRP A 129 58.23 -6.32 7.82
N ARG A 130 57.99 -5.82 6.61
CA ARG A 130 59.01 -5.58 5.58
C ARG A 130 60.10 -4.63 6.07
N PHE A 131 59.74 -3.55 6.74
CA PHE A 131 60.67 -2.54 7.28
C PHE A 131 61.52 -3.11 8.42
N VAL A 132 60.90 -3.80 9.39
CA VAL A 132 61.62 -4.39 10.54
C VAL A 132 62.52 -5.54 10.10
N PHE A 133 62.04 -6.41 9.20
CA PHE A 133 62.80 -7.58 8.77
C PHE A 133 63.92 -7.23 7.77
N HIS A 134 63.75 -6.20 6.94
CA HIS A 134 64.84 -5.73 6.05
C HIS A 134 65.74 -4.67 6.67
N GLY A 135 65.29 -3.94 7.69
CA GLY A 135 66.16 -3.04 8.47
C GLY A 135 67.19 -3.79 9.31
N ARG A 136 66.90 -5.04 9.69
CA ARG A 136 67.82 -5.92 10.44
C ARG A 136 68.87 -6.64 9.59
N LEU A 137 68.90 -6.44 8.27
CA LEU A 137 69.93 -6.99 7.37
C LEU A 137 71.05 -5.99 7.06
N PHE A 138 70.98 -4.76 7.57
CA PHE A 138 71.94 -3.68 7.30
C PHE A 138 72.63 -3.12 8.56
N LEU A 139 72.65 -3.87 9.68
CA LEU A 139 73.55 -3.62 10.80
C LEU A 139 74.36 -4.87 11.14
#